data_AF-A0A7C6FKK6-F1
#
_entry.id   AF-A0A7C6FKK6-F1
#
_cell.length_a   1.000
_cell.length_b   1.000
_cell.length_c   1.000
_cell.angle_alpha   90.00
_cell.angle_beta   90.00
_cell.angle_gamma   90.00
#
_symmetry.space_group_name_H-M   'P 1'
#
loop_
_entity.id
_entity.type
_entity.pdbx_description
1 polymer ?
#
loop_
_entity_poly.entity_id
_entity_poly.type
_entity_poly.pdbx_seq_one_letter_code
_entity_poly.pdbx_strand_id
1 'polypeptide(L)' 'MKKLNYKYRILIEKDENGIYIASCPALKGCYSQGDTVEEALQSLKDAIQLILKLAKYLVNSLRLKDL' A
#
# COMPACT_ATOMS: atom_id res chain seq x y z
N MET A 1 -10.55 19.85 0.31
CA MET A 1 -10.36 18.60 -0.48
C MET A 1 -10.98 17.43 0.28
N LYS A 2 -11.82 16.61 -0.36
CA LYS A 2 -12.40 15.40 0.28
C LYS A 2 -11.31 14.37 0.58
N LYS A 3 -11.27 13.87 1.82
CA LYS A 3 -10.40 12.77 2.23
C LYS A 3 -10.97 11.47 1.69
N LEU A 4 -10.21 10.76 0.87
CA LEU A 4 -10.61 9.44 0.35
C LEU A 4 -10.41 8.40 1.46
N ASN A 5 -11.42 7.56 1.69
CA ASN A 5 -11.36 6.49 2.70
C ASN A 5 -11.42 5.14 1.99
N TYR A 6 -10.24 4.57 1.72
CA TYR A 6 -10.11 3.25 1.12
C TYR A 6 -10.01 2.19 2.20
N LYS A 7 -10.72 1.07 1.99
CA LYS A 7 -10.62 -0.12 2.83
C LYS A 7 -10.06 -1.26 1.98
N TYR A 8 -8.93 -1.80 2.39
CA TYR A 8 -8.28 -2.94 1.75
C TYR A 8 -8.31 -4.15 2.68
N ARG A 9 -8.49 -5.34 2.10
CA ARG A 9 -8.25 -6.60 2.82
C ARG A 9 -6.76 -6.89 2.74
N ILE A 10 -6.16 -7.20 3.89
CA ILE A 10 -4.75 -7.54 4.00
C ILE A 10 -4.66 -9.03 4.35
N LEU A 11 -3.79 -9.74 3.64
CA LEU A 11 -3.39 -11.10 3.98
C LEU A 11 -2.10 -11.01 4.82
N ILE A 12 -2.05 -11.77 5.91
CA ILE A 12 -0.87 -11.86 6.76
C ILE A 12 -0.48 -13.33 6.85
N GLU A 13 0.78 -13.60 6.53
CA GLU A 13 1.38 -14.92 6.56
C GLU A 13 2.62 -14.86 7.45
N LYS A 14 2.97 -15.97 8.09
CA LYS A 14 4.22 -16.10 8.84
C LYS A 14 5.06 -17.15 8.14
N ASP A 15 6.29 -16.80 7.78
CA ASP A 15 7.19 -17.71 7.08
C ASP A 15 7.87 -18.71 8.04
N GLU A 16 8.70 -19.59 7.46
CA GLU A 16 9.47 -20.61 8.18
C GLU A 16 10.51 -20.04 9.17
N ASN A 17 10.94 -18.79 8.99
CA ASN A 17 11.89 -18.10 9.87
C ASN A 17 11.18 -17.27 10.96
N GLY A 18 9.85 -17.25 10.93
CA GLY A 18 9.01 -16.51 11.85
C GLY A 18 8.81 -15.04 11.50
N ILE A 19 9.17 -14.62 10.28
CA ILE A 19 8.93 -13.27 9.74
C ILE A 19 7.48 -13.17 9.30
N TYR A 20 6.83 -12.05 9.63
CA TYR A 20 5.48 -11.76 9.17
C TYR A 20 5.53 -11.07 7.81
N ILE A 21 4.78 -11.60 6.85
CA ILE A 21 4.60 -11.05 5.50
C ILE A 21 3.18 -10.51 5.42
N ALA A 22 3.03 -9.23 5.09
CA ALA A 22 1.75 -8.60 4.85
C ALA A 22 1.59 -8.26 3.37
N SER A 23 0.43 -8.57 2.78
CA SER A 23 0.15 -8.29 1.37
C SER A 23 -1.27 -7.80 1.13
N CYS A 24 -1.44 -6.99 0.09
CA CYS A 24 -2.76 -6.49 -0.33
C CYS A 24 -3.13 -7.12 -1.68
N PRO A 25 -4.04 -8.11 -1.75
CA PRO A 25 -4.42 -8.76 -3.01
C PRO A 25 -4.99 -7.82 -4.07
N ALA A 26 -5.57 -6.69 -3.65
CA ALA A 26 -6.07 -5.65 -4.55
C ALA A 26 -4.94 -4.84 -5.22
N LEU A 27 -3.73 -4.88 -4.67
CA LEU A 27 -2.54 -4.20 -5.16
C LEU A 27 -1.47 -5.25 -5.46
N LYS A 28 -1.56 -5.84 -6.66
CA LYS A 28 -0.62 -6.88 -7.12
C LYS A 28 0.83 -6.39 -6.95
N GLY A 29 1.67 -7.23 -6.34
CA GLY A 29 3.08 -6.90 -6.10
C GLY A 29 3.33 -6.06 -4.84
N CYS A 30 2.30 -5.67 -4.09
CA CYS A 30 2.47 -4.92 -2.85
C CYS A 30 2.57 -5.87 -1.65
N TYR A 31 3.82 -6.09 -1.22
CA TYR A 31 4.19 -6.91 -0.08
C TYR A 31 5.09 -6.10 0.84
N SER A 32 5.02 -6.39 2.13
CA SER A 32 5.96 -5.93 3.14
C SER A 32 6.22 -7.06 4.12
N GLN A 33 7.27 -6.91 4.92
CA GLN A 33 7.64 -7.86 5.95
C GLN A 33 8.02 -7.13 7.24
N GLY A 34 8.00 -7.85 8.36
CA GLY A 34 8.45 -7.35 9.66
C GLY A 34 8.58 -8.47 10.68
N ASP A 35 9.30 -8.20 11.77
CA ASP A 35 9.45 -9.13 12.89
C ASP A 35 8.14 -9.28 13.69
N THR A 36 7.25 -8.30 13.52
CA THR A 36 5.90 -8.28 14.11
C THR A 36 4.84 -8.03 13.03
N VAL A 37 3.60 -8.43 13.36
CA VAL A 37 2.43 -8.14 12.52
C VAL A 37 2.25 -6.63 12.33
N GLU A 38 2.45 -5.86 13.40
CA GLU A 38 2.31 -4.41 13.42
C GLU A 38 3.32 -3.72 12.50
N GLU A 39 4.57 -4.18 12.52
CA GLU A 39 5.63 -3.65 11.65
C GLU A 39 5.32 -3.93 10.18
N ALA A 40 5.03 -5.19 9.84
CA ALA A 40 4.67 -5.57 8.48
C ALA A 40 3.47 -4.75 7.97
N LEU A 41 2.43 -4.59 8.79
CA LEU A 41 1.25 -3.79 8.47
C LEU A 41 1.55 -2.30 8.29
N GLN A 42 2.39 -1.72 9.15
CA GLN A 42 2.73 -0.31 9.08
C GLN A 42 3.50 0.00 7.79
N SER A 43 4.50 -0.82 7.45
CA SER A 43 5.23 -0.70 6.19
C SER A 43 4.33 -0.88 4.97
N LEU A 44 3.40 -1.85 5.00
CA LEU A 44 2.44 -2.03 3.91
C LEU A 44 1.57 -0.78 3.73
N LYS A 45 1.08 -0.22 4.83
CA LYS A 45 0.20 0.94 4.83
C LYS A 45 0.89 2.17 4.23
N ASP A 46 2.18 2.35 4.51
CA ASP A 46 2.95 3.47 3.96
C ASP A 46 3.21 3.28 2.47
N ALA A 47 3.50 2.05 2.01
CA ALA A 47 3.61 1.74 0.59
C ALA A 47 2.30 2.02 -0.17
N ILE A 48 1.14 1.61 0.38
CA ILE A 48 -0.18 1.88 -0.21
C ILE A 48 -0.44 3.39 -0.29
N GLN A 49 -0.11 4.14 0.77
CA GLN A 49 -0.27 5.61 0.75
C GLN A 49 0.59 6.26 -0.33
N LEU A 50 1.83 5.79 -0.51
CA LEU A 50 2.72 6.30 -1.56
C LEU A 50 2.16 6.04 -2.95
N ILE A 51 1.65 4.83 -3.22
CA ILE A 51 1.01 4.46 -4.48
C ILE A 51 -0.17 5.39 -4.77
N LEU A 52 -1.06 5.60 -3.79
CA LEU A 52 -2.22 6.48 -3.94
C LEU A 52 -1.83 7.94 -4.19
N LYS A 53 -0.76 8.42 -3.53
CA LYS A 53 -0.22 9.77 -3.74
C LYS A 53 0.35 9.92 -5.14
N LEU A 54 1.10 8.94 -5.62
CA LEU A 54 1.68 8.92 -6.97
C LEU A 54 0.58 8.88 -8.03
N ALA A 55 -0.41 8.01 -7.89
CA ALA A 55 -1.55 7.92 -8.81
C ALA A 55 -2.28 9.28 -8.93
N LYS A 56 -2.50 9.96 -7.81
CA LYS A 56 -3.11 11.30 -7.79
C LYS A 56 -2.23 12.34 -8.47
N TYR A 57 -0.91 12.31 -8.24
CA TYR A 57 0.03 13.22 -8.88
C TYR A 57 0.05 13.03 -10.40
N LEU A 58 0.13 11.78 -10.89
CA LEU A 58 0.15 11.45 -12.31
C LEU A 58 -1.14 11.89 -13.02
N VAL A 59 -2.31 11.59 -12.44
CA VAL A 59 -3.61 12.02 -13.00
C VAL A 59 -3.70 13.55 -13.09
N ASN A 60 -3.25 14.27 -12.05
CA ASN A 60 -3.26 15.73 -12.06
C ASN A 60 -2.24 16.30 -13.07
N SER A 61 -1.05 15.70 -13.17
CA SER A 61 -0.01 16.14 -14.11
C SER A 61 -0.42 15.90 -15.57
N LEU A 62 -1.10 14.79 -15.86
CA LEU A 62 -1.65 14.52 -17.20
C LEU A 62 -2.73 15.55 -17.56
N ARG A 63 -3.67 15.84 -16.65
CA ARG A 63 -4.69 16.88 -16.88
C ARG A 63 -4.12 18.28 -17.14
N LEU A 64 -2.96 18.60 -16.56
CA LEU A 64 -2.29 19.88 -16.79
C LEU A 64 -1.61 19.96 -18.16
N LYS A 65 -1.34 18.84 -18.84
CA LYS A 65 -0.75 18.82 -20.18
C LYS A 65 -1.79 18.97 -21.29
N ASP A 66 -3.06 18.71 -20.97
CA ASP A 66 -4.19 18.88 -21.89
C ASP A 66 -4.79 20.31 -21.82
N LEU A 67 -4.16 21.23 -21.07
CA LEU A 67 -4.45 22.67 -20.99
C LEU A 67 -3.32 23.46 -21.65
#